data_AF-A0A947GD62-F1
#
_entry.id   AF-A0A947GD62-F1
#
_cell.length_a   1.000
_cell.length_b   1.000
_cell.length_c   1.000
_cell.angle_alpha   90.00
_cell.angle_beta   90.00
_cell.angle_gamma   90.00
#
_symmetry.space_group_name_H-M   'P 1'
#
loop_
_entity.id
_entity.type
_entity.pdbx_description
1 polymer ?
#
loop_
_entity_poly.entity_id
_entity_poly.type
_entity_poly.pdbx_seq_one_letter_code
_entity_poly.pdbx_strand_id
1 'polypeptide(L)'
;MSAHGIIAIRRRIVRAIQPVSSFVSGHPRMSLLAATIIAFGVIGAVVDYNNAVLAKADLQNALDSAARSAVGDLDARSDEEVKARVQHMIQTRLLTETDIANVTVAVDRKARRVRCRATARVDTTVTSLIGPAFVEIAASSDASADSTGTATSTH
;
A
#
# COMPACT_ATOMS: atom_id res chain seq x y z
N MET A 1 0.68 15.88 11.57
CA MET A 1 0.33 14.86 12.57
C MET A 1 -0.02 15.56 13.88
N SER A 2 -1.27 15.45 14.35
CA SER A 2 -1.71 16.10 15.59
C SER A 2 -1.19 15.36 16.83
N ALA A 3 -0.84 16.10 17.89
CA ALA A 3 -0.34 15.57 19.17
C ALA A 3 -1.24 14.48 19.78
N HIS A 4 -2.54 14.49 19.45
CA HIS A 4 -3.51 13.49 19.88
C HIS A 4 -3.26 12.10 19.27
N GLY A 5 -2.74 12.02 18.04
CA GLY A 5 -2.45 10.74 17.37
C GLY A 5 -1.28 9.99 18.00
N ILE A 6 -0.24 10.71 18.43
CA ILE A 6 0.97 10.15 19.04
C ILE A 6 0.66 9.55 20.43
N ILE A 7 -0.22 10.20 21.21
CA ILE A 7 -0.63 9.74 22.54
C ILE A 7 -1.50 8.48 22.44
N ALA A 8 -2.38 8.39 21.45
CA ALA A 8 -3.21 7.22 21.22
C ALA A 8 -2.37 5.98 20.83
N ILE A 9 -1.37 6.16 19.97
CA ILE A 9 -0.43 5.10 19.57
C ILE A 9 0.38 4.61 20.78
N ARG A 10 0.92 5.54 21.59
CA ARG A 10 1.70 5.21 22.79
C ARG A 10 0.89 4.40 23.82
N ARG A 11 -0.37 4.77 24.07
CA ARG A 11 -1.26 4.03 24.98
C ARG A 11 -1.58 2.61 24.48
N ARG A 12 -1.70 2.43 23.16
CA ARG A 12 -1.96 1.12 22.55
C ARG A 12 -0.76 0.18 22.72
N ILE A 13 0.45 0.69 22.50
CA ILE A 13 1.70 -0.06 22.69
C ILE A 13 1.89 -0.44 24.16
N VAL A 14 1.69 0.50 25.10
CA VAL A 14 1.83 0.21 26.53
C VAL A 14 0.82 -0.85 27.00
N ARG A 15 -0.44 -0.79 26.56
CA ARG A 15 -1.45 -1.80 26.90
C ARG A 15 -1.18 -3.18 26.31
N ALA A 16 -0.55 -3.27 25.13
CA ALA A 16 -0.17 -4.54 24.54
C ALA A 16 0.96 -5.24 25.31
N ILE A 17 1.87 -4.47 25.95
CA ILE A 17 3.05 -5.01 26.64
C ILE A 17 2.80 -5.28 28.13
N GLN A 18 1.86 -4.56 28.76
CA GLN A 18 1.53 -4.74 30.17
C GLN A 18 1.20 -6.18 30.60
N PRO A 19 0.38 -6.98 29.88
CA PRO A 19 0.09 -8.36 30.28
C PRO A 19 1.31 -9.28 30.22
N VAL A 20 2.30 -8.99 29.37
CA VAL A 20 3.55 -9.76 29.26
C VAL A 20 4.42 -9.57 30.49
N SER A 21 4.50 -8.36 31.03
CA SER A 21 5.33 -8.05 32.21
C SER A 21 4.86 -8.76 33.49
N SER A 22 3.54 -8.92 33.67
CA SER A 22 2.97 -9.64 34.81
C SER A 22 3.07 -11.17 34.68
N PHE A 23 3.04 -11.71 33.46
CA PHE A 23 3.10 -13.16 33.19
C PHE A 23 4.51 -13.75 33.37
N VAL A 24 5.55 -12.94 33.19
CA VAL A 24 6.95 -13.38 33.16
C VAL A 24 7.62 -13.43 34.55
N SER A 25 7.04 -12.80 35.57
CA SER A 25 7.72 -12.45 36.83
C SER A 25 8.03 -13.60 37.82
N GLY A 26 7.76 -14.87 37.48
CA GLY A 26 7.93 -15.98 38.44
C GLY A 26 8.57 -17.29 37.96
N HIS A 27 8.74 -17.52 36.64
CA HIS A 27 9.19 -18.81 36.13
C HIS A 27 10.12 -18.67 34.90
N PRO A 28 11.37 -19.18 34.92
CA PRO A 28 12.34 -19.02 33.83
C PRO A 28 11.93 -19.70 32.51
N ARG A 29 11.03 -20.69 32.59
CA ARG A 29 10.42 -21.32 31.40
C ARG A 29 9.44 -20.38 30.69
N MET A 30 8.75 -19.52 31.44
CA MET A 30 7.79 -18.55 30.88
C MET A 30 8.51 -17.35 30.26
N SER A 31 9.64 -16.91 30.83
CA SER A 31 10.46 -15.86 30.22
C SER A 31 11.06 -16.32 28.88
N LEU A 32 11.56 -17.56 28.80
CA LEU A 32 12.09 -18.13 27.56
C LEU A 32 11.00 -18.28 26.48
N LEU A 33 9.80 -18.75 26.87
CA LEU A 33 8.67 -18.86 25.96
C LEU A 33 8.24 -17.48 25.43
N ALA A 34 8.11 -16.49 26.31
CA ALA A 34 7.77 -15.12 25.93
C ALA A 34 8.82 -14.50 25.00
N ALA A 35 10.11 -14.69 25.29
CA ALA A 35 11.19 -14.22 24.42
C ALA A 35 11.13 -14.85 23.02
N THR A 36 10.84 -16.16 22.95
CA THR A 36 10.68 -16.87 21.68
C THR A 36 9.50 -16.33 20.87
N ILE A 37 8.34 -16.11 21.51
CA ILE A 37 7.16 -15.53 20.85
C ILE A 37 7.46 -14.12 20.31
N ILE A 38 8.16 -13.29 21.08
CA ILE A 38 8.56 -11.94 20.64
C ILE A 38 9.51 -12.03 19.43
N ALA A 39 10.48 -12.93 19.45
CA ALA A 39 11.42 -13.11 18.35
C ALA A 39 10.71 -13.52 17.04
N PHE A 40 9.80 -14.50 17.10
CA PHE A 40 9.00 -14.90 15.93
C PHE A 40 8.05 -13.80 15.47
N GLY A 41 7.46 -13.04 16.39
CA GLY A 41 6.61 -11.90 16.06
C GLY A 41 7.37 -10.82 15.27
N VAL A 42 8.63 -10.55 15.64
CA VAL A 42 9.49 -9.59 14.90
C VAL A 42 9.82 -10.11 13.50
N ILE A 43 10.17 -11.40 13.36
CA ILE A 43 10.45 -12.01 12.05
C ILE A 43 9.22 -11.92 11.15
N GLY A 44 8.04 -12.23 11.69
CA GLY A 44 6.78 -12.13 10.96
C GLY A 44 6.46 -10.72 10.49
N ALA A 45 6.70 -9.72 11.33
CA ALA A 45 6.53 -8.32 10.96
C ALA A 45 7.44 -7.90 9.80
N VAL A 46 8.67 -8.42 9.74
CA VAL A 46 9.58 -8.18 8.61
C VAL A 46 9.04 -8.80 7.32
N VAL A 47 8.52 -10.03 7.39
CA VAL A 47 7.93 -10.71 6.21
C VAL A 47 6.70 -9.96 5.69
N ASP A 48 5.78 -9.58 6.58
CA ASP A 48 4.59 -8.82 6.21
C ASP A 48 4.95 -7.46 5.59
N TYR A 49 5.96 -6.77 6.15
CA TYR A 49 6.46 -5.52 5.59
C TYR A 49 7.07 -5.72 4.20
N ASN A 50 7.87 -6.78 4.01
CA ASN A 50 8.45 -7.10 2.71
C ASN A 50 7.37 -7.37 1.65
N ASN A 51 6.31 -8.11 2.01
CA ASN A 51 5.17 -8.34 1.13
C ASN A 51 4.45 -7.03 0.77
N ALA A 52 4.25 -6.13 1.74
CA ALA A 52 3.67 -4.80 1.47
C ALA A 52 4.55 -3.95 0.54
N VAL A 53 5.88 -4.04 0.66
CA VAL A 53 6.82 -3.34 -0.23
C VAL A 53 6.75 -3.89 -1.65
N LEU A 54 6.71 -5.21 -1.82
CA LEU A 54 6.57 -5.85 -3.12
C LEU A 54 5.23 -5.48 -3.78
N ALA A 55 4.12 -5.58 -3.04
CA ALA A 55 2.81 -5.16 -3.52
C ALA A 55 2.76 -3.67 -3.91
N LYS A 56 3.47 -2.80 -3.17
CA LYS A 56 3.61 -1.38 -3.53
C LYS A 56 4.40 -1.19 -4.83
N ALA A 57 5.46 -1.96 -5.05
CA ALA A 57 6.22 -1.90 -6.30
C ALA A 57 5.37 -2.38 -7.50
N ASP A 58 4.61 -3.46 -7.33
CA ASP A 58 3.71 -3.97 -8.36
C ASP A 58 2.57 -3.00 -8.67
N LEU A 59 1.95 -2.42 -7.64
CA LEU A 59 0.94 -1.38 -7.79
C LEU A 59 1.50 -0.16 -8.54
N GLN A 60 2.72 0.24 -8.22
CA GLN A 60 3.38 1.35 -8.90
C GLN A 60 3.56 1.05 -10.39
N ASN A 61 4.17 -0.09 -10.72
CA ASN A 61 4.38 -0.53 -12.11
C ASN A 61 3.07 -0.62 -12.90
N ALA A 62 2.00 -1.13 -12.26
CA ALA A 62 0.67 -1.18 -12.86
C ALA A 62 0.17 0.23 -13.18
N LEU A 63 0.32 1.18 -12.24
CA LEU A 63 -0.09 2.57 -12.43
C LEU A 63 0.67 3.26 -13.57
N ASP A 64 1.97 3.04 -13.72
CA ASP A 64 2.73 3.71 -14.80
C ASP A 64 2.40 3.14 -16.16
N SER A 65 2.19 1.82 -16.23
CA SER A 65 1.72 1.18 -17.45
C SER A 65 0.33 1.71 -17.85
N ALA A 66 -0.56 1.89 -16.87
CA ALA A 66 -1.90 2.43 -17.08
C ALA A 66 -1.85 3.92 -17.46
N ALA A 67 -1.07 4.74 -16.76
CA ALA A 67 -0.91 6.16 -17.04
C ALA A 67 -0.34 6.39 -18.45
N ARG A 68 0.66 5.60 -18.85
CA ARG A 68 1.24 5.68 -20.20
C ARG A 68 0.24 5.27 -21.28
N SER A 69 -0.50 4.18 -21.07
CA SER A 69 -1.58 3.78 -21.99
C SER A 69 -2.65 4.86 -22.09
N ALA A 70 -3.05 5.43 -20.96
CA ALA A 70 -4.08 6.46 -20.87
C ALA A 70 -3.70 7.73 -21.63
N VAL A 71 -2.43 8.15 -21.54
CA VAL A 71 -1.88 9.26 -22.34
C VAL A 71 -1.98 8.98 -23.84
N GLY A 72 -1.68 7.74 -24.27
CA GLY A 72 -1.83 7.33 -25.67
C GLY A 72 -3.28 7.30 -26.17
N ASP A 73 -4.22 7.06 -25.26
CA ASP A 73 -5.65 7.02 -25.56
C ASP A 73 -6.34 8.41 -25.56
N LEU A 74 -5.64 9.48 -25.15
CA LEU A 74 -6.25 10.81 -24.98
C LEU A 74 -6.92 11.34 -26.25
N ASP A 75 -6.31 11.14 -27.43
CA ASP A 75 -6.86 11.69 -28.68
C ASP A 75 -8.04 10.86 -29.24
N ALA A 76 -8.18 9.59 -28.81
CA ALA A 76 -9.14 8.64 -29.35
C ALA A 76 -10.36 8.40 -28.46
N ARG A 77 -10.31 8.84 -27.19
CA ARG A 77 -11.32 8.52 -26.17
C ARG A 77 -11.70 9.74 -25.34
N SER A 78 -12.90 9.73 -24.79
CA SER A 78 -13.37 10.67 -23.76
C SER A 78 -12.67 10.46 -22.41
N ASP A 79 -12.77 11.43 -21.50
CA ASP A 79 -12.13 11.34 -20.17
C ASP A 79 -12.68 10.19 -19.35
N GLU A 80 -13.98 9.94 -19.48
CA GLU A 80 -14.73 8.89 -18.80
C GLU A 80 -14.25 7.51 -19.27
N GLU A 81 -14.04 7.34 -20.57
CA GLU A 81 -13.51 6.10 -21.14
C GLU A 81 -12.05 5.85 -20.73
N VAL A 82 -11.23 6.91 -20.68
CA VAL A 82 -9.85 6.81 -20.19
C VAL A 82 -9.84 6.41 -18.72
N LYS A 83 -10.69 7.01 -17.88
CA LYS A 83 -10.83 6.67 -16.45
C LYS A 83 -11.24 5.20 -16.27
N ALA A 84 -12.28 4.77 -16.98
CA ALA A 84 -12.78 3.39 -16.90
C ALA A 84 -11.71 2.37 -17.32
N ARG A 85 -10.95 2.67 -18.38
CA ARG A 85 -9.86 1.83 -18.86
C ARG A 85 -8.71 1.72 -17.85
N VAL A 86 -8.30 2.84 -17.25
CA VAL A 86 -7.26 2.84 -16.20
C VAL A 86 -7.71 2.02 -15.00
N GLN A 87 -8.95 2.19 -14.54
CA GLN A 87 -9.51 1.40 -13.45
C GLN A 87 -9.51 -0.10 -13.78
N HIS A 88 -9.96 -0.47 -14.97
CA HIS A 88 -9.92 -1.86 -15.42
C HIS A 88 -8.47 -2.40 -15.46
N MET A 89 -7.52 -1.66 -16.04
CA MET A 89 -6.12 -2.09 -16.14
C MET A 89 -5.44 -2.30 -14.79
N ILE A 90 -5.78 -1.50 -13.78
CA ILE A 90 -5.26 -1.65 -12.42
C ILE A 90 -5.89 -2.87 -11.76
N GLN A 91 -7.21 -3.06 -11.89
CA GLN A 91 -7.92 -4.22 -11.35
C GLN A 91 -7.44 -5.55 -11.94
N THR A 92 -7.12 -5.61 -13.24
CA THR A 92 -6.64 -6.86 -13.87
C THR A 92 -5.19 -7.20 -13.50
N ARG A 93 -4.40 -6.23 -13.02
CA ARG A 93 -2.96 -6.41 -12.76
C ARG A 93 -2.61 -6.74 -11.33
N LEU A 94 -3.49 -6.48 -10.36
CA LEU A 94 -3.19 -6.76 -8.96
C LEU A 94 -3.45 -8.23 -8.64
N LEU A 95 -2.54 -8.79 -7.85
CA LEU A 95 -2.66 -10.13 -7.29
C LEU A 95 -3.89 -10.20 -6.37
N THR A 96 -4.55 -11.35 -6.33
CA THR A 96 -5.82 -11.61 -5.63
C THR A 96 -5.81 -11.26 -4.13
N GLU A 97 -4.63 -11.10 -3.53
CA GLU A 97 -4.42 -10.80 -2.11
C GLU A 97 -4.34 -9.30 -1.79
N THR A 98 -4.43 -8.42 -2.79
CA THR A 98 -4.37 -6.97 -2.61
C THR A 98 -5.73 -6.33 -2.92
N ASP A 99 -6.41 -5.81 -1.89
CA ASP A 99 -7.70 -5.17 -2.06
C ASP A 99 -7.53 -3.70 -2.45
N ILE A 100 -8.06 -3.29 -3.61
CA ILE A 100 -8.02 -1.89 -4.05
C ILE A 100 -9.05 -1.09 -3.26
N ALA A 101 -8.59 -0.21 -2.39
CA ALA A 101 -9.47 0.68 -1.64
C ALA A 101 -9.98 1.87 -2.48
N ASN A 102 -9.14 2.42 -3.37
CA ASN A 102 -9.51 3.58 -4.17
C ASN A 102 -8.61 3.74 -5.41
N VAL A 103 -9.17 4.23 -6.52
CA VAL A 103 -8.44 4.64 -7.73
C VAL A 103 -8.96 5.99 -8.19
N THR A 104 -8.08 6.98 -8.25
CA THR A 104 -8.38 8.33 -8.74
C THR A 104 -7.59 8.60 -10.02
N VAL A 105 -8.27 9.07 -11.06
CA VAL A 105 -7.66 9.42 -12.34
C VAL A 105 -8.05 10.84 -12.71
N ALA A 106 -7.06 11.70 -12.88
CA ALA A 106 -7.22 13.07 -13.34
C ALA A 106 -6.63 13.20 -14.75
N VAL A 107 -7.41 13.78 -15.66
CA VAL A 107 -7.02 13.98 -17.06
C VAL A 107 -6.92 15.48 -17.33
N ASP A 108 -5.80 15.91 -17.91
CA ASP A 108 -5.61 17.26 -18.44
C ASP A 108 -5.27 17.14 -19.93
N ARG A 109 -6.27 17.39 -20.77
CA ARG A 109 -6.12 17.32 -22.23
C ARG A 109 -5.27 18.44 -22.80
N LYS A 110 -5.27 19.62 -22.17
CA LYS A 110 -4.48 20.77 -22.64
C LYS A 110 -3.00 20.52 -22.43
N ALA A 111 -2.66 19.95 -21.28
CA ALA A 111 -1.29 19.55 -20.95
C ALA A 111 -0.91 18.13 -21.43
N ARG A 112 -1.81 17.44 -22.16
CA ARG A 112 -1.68 16.03 -22.59
C ARG A 112 -1.17 15.11 -21.48
N ARG A 113 -1.76 15.25 -20.29
CA ARG A 113 -1.31 14.63 -19.05
C ARG A 113 -2.40 13.80 -18.40
N VAL A 114 -2.02 12.64 -17.89
CA VAL A 114 -2.87 11.79 -17.05
C VAL A 114 -2.17 11.53 -15.73
N ARG A 115 -2.87 11.79 -14.63
CA ARG A 115 -2.40 11.49 -13.27
C ARG A 115 -3.27 10.42 -12.66
N CYS A 116 -2.65 9.30 -12.31
CA CYS A 116 -3.26 8.16 -11.66
C CYS A 116 -2.81 8.09 -10.21
N ARG A 117 -3.73 7.81 -9.29
CA ARG A 117 -3.43 7.50 -7.89
C ARG A 117 -4.25 6.30 -7.47
N ALA A 118 -3.66 5.40 -6.71
CA ALA A 118 -4.36 4.26 -6.16
C ALA A 118 -3.90 4.00 -4.73
N THR A 119 -4.85 3.55 -3.91
CA THR A 119 -4.59 3.04 -2.57
C THR A 119 -5.08 1.60 -2.50
N ALA A 120 -4.29 0.73 -1.89
CA ALA A 120 -4.63 -0.66 -1.70
C ALA A 120 -4.30 -1.13 -0.28
N ARG A 121 -4.94 -2.22 0.15
CA ARG A 121 -4.70 -2.89 1.42
C ARG A 121 -4.04 -4.23 1.16
N VAL A 122 -2.96 -4.48 1.88
CA VAL A 122 -2.23 -5.74 1.88
C VAL A 122 -2.41 -6.38 3.24
N ASP A 123 -3.01 -7.57 3.27
CA ASP A 123 -3.22 -8.27 4.53
C ASP A 123 -1.89 -8.74 5.13
N THR A 124 -1.80 -8.65 6.46
CA THR A 124 -0.64 -9.12 7.21
C THR A 124 -0.91 -10.53 7.76
N THR A 125 0.04 -11.43 7.59
CA THR A 125 -0.14 -12.83 8.00
C THR A 125 0.23 -13.02 9.46
N VAL A 126 1.37 -12.48 9.90
CA VAL A 126 1.88 -12.71 11.27
C VAL A 126 1.57 -11.52 12.18
N THR A 127 1.63 -10.31 11.64
CA THR A 127 1.37 -9.07 12.36
C THR A 127 -0.10 -8.95 12.75
N SER A 128 -1.03 -9.59 12.02
CA SER A 128 -2.46 -9.61 12.36
C SER A 128 -2.75 -10.22 13.72
N LEU A 129 -1.86 -11.08 14.24
CA LEU A 129 -2.03 -11.73 15.54
C LEU A 129 -1.70 -10.79 16.72
N ILE A 130 -0.84 -9.79 16.50
CA ILE A 130 -0.29 -8.93 17.57
C ILE A 130 -0.38 -7.42 17.27
N GLY A 131 -0.93 -7.05 16.11
CA GLY A 131 -0.85 -5.72 15.53
C GLY A 131 -1.94 -5.46 14.47
N PRO A 132 -1.74 -4.49 13.56
CA PRO A 132 -2.71 -4.21 12.50
C PRO A 132 -2.83 -5.40 11.54
N ALA A 133 -4.05 -5.72 11.13
CA ALA A 133 -4.35 -6.85 10.25
C ALA A 133 -4.00 -6.60 8.77
N PHE A 134 -3.75 -5.34 8.40
CA PHE A 134 -3.40 -4.94 7.05
C PHE A 134 -2.44 -3.74 7.07
N VAL A 135 -1.71 -3.58 5.97
CA VAL A 135 -0.92 -2.39 5.65
C VAL A 135 -1.57 -1.69 4.46
N GLU A 136 -1.84 -0.39 4.61
CA GLU A 136 -2.32 0.43 3.50
C GLU A 136 -1.11 0.95 2.70
N ILE A 137 -1.13 0.70 1.39
CA ILE A 137 -0.13 1.17 0.44
C ILE A 137 -0.77 2.17 -0.53
N ALA A 138 0.02 3.16 -0.95
CA ALA A 138 -0.40 4.15 -1.93
C ALA A 138 0.67 4.29 -3.02
N ALA A 139 0.21 4.47 -4.25
CA ALA A 139 1.03 4.71 -5.42
C ALA A 139 0.44 5.85 -6.25
N SER A 140 1.30 6.57 -6.94
CA SER A 140 0.89 7.62 -7.88
C SER A 140 1.78 7.62 -9.10
N SER A 141 1.20 7.95 -10.24
CA SER A 141 1.92 8.06 -11.50
C SER A 141 1.37 9.23 -12.30
N ASP A 142 2.27 10.01 -12.89
CA ASP A 142 1.95 11.14 -13.76
C ASP A 142 2.63 10.88 -15.11
N ALA A 143 1.83 10.75 -16.17
CA ALA A 143 2.32 10.57 -17.51
C ALA A 143 1.90 11.73 -18.40
N SER A 144 2.81 12.16 -19.28
CA SER A 144 2.53 13.19 -20.28
C SER A 144 3.13 12.83 -21.64
N ALA A 145 2.43 13.17 -22.72
CA ALA A 145 2.97 13.04 -24.07
C ALA A 145 3.60 14.36 -24.51
N ASP A 146 4.84 14.29 -25.00
CA ASP A 146 5.43 15.38 -25.79
C ASP A 146 4.85 15.37 -27.21
N SER A 147 5.02 16.48 -27.93
CA SER A 147 4.61 16.72 -29.31
C SER A 147 5.02 15.62 -30.32
N THR A 148 6.03 14.81 -30.00
CA THR A 148 6.51 13.66 -30.78
C THR A 148 5.79 12.34 -30.48
N GLY A 149 4.81 12.35 -29.57
CA GLY A 149 4.03 11.17 -29.17
C GLY A 149 4.73 10.26 -28.14
N THR A 150 5.90 10.64 -27.64
CA THR A 150 6.62 9.88 -26.61
C THR A 150 6.01 10.17 -25.24
N ALA A 151 5.49 9.13 -24.57
CA ALA A 151 4.90 9.25 -23.24
C ALA A 151 5.95 9.02 -22.14
N THR A 152 6.23 10.06 -21.36
CA THR A 152 7.13 10.01 -20.20
C THR A 152 6.30 9.88 -18.94
N SER A 153 6.68 8.96 -18.04
CA SER A 153 6.03 8.73 -16.75
C SER A 153 6.97 9.13 -15.61
N THR A 154 6.44 9.80 -14.60
CA THR A 154 7.17 10.19 -13.38
C THR A 154 6.39 9.74 -12.14
N HIS A 155 7.14 9.38 -11.10
CA HIS A 155 6.65 8.77 -9.86
C HIS A 155 6.84 9.69 -8.67
#